data_AF-A0A536DDD8-F1
#
_entry.id   AF-A0A536DDD8-F1
#
_cell.length_a   1.000
_cell.length_b   1.000
_cell.length_c   1.000
_cell.angle_alpha   90.00
_cell.angle_beta   90.00
_cell.angle_gamma   90.00
#
_symmetry.space_group_name_H-M   'P 1'
#
loop_
_entity.id
_entity.type
_entity.pdbx_description
1 polymer ?
#
loop_
_entity_poly.entity_id
_entity_poly.type
_entity_poly.pdbx_seq_one_letter_code
_entity_poly.pdbx_strand_id
1 'polypeptide(L)'
;MTEGPELDPATQFRELYDREYAPVYRAIRAVVLDPAAAEDLTQETFVRAYRARHRYKPTAPPGAWLRRIGVNLAISHLRRQKLARFLPARLYMAPDRREYD
;
A
#
# COMPACT_ATOMS: atom_id res chain seq x y z
N MET A 1 37.18 11.30 14.79
CA MET A 1 36.04 10.43 15.13
C MET A 1 34.78 11.24 14.94
N THR A 2 34.19 11.19 13.76
CA THR A 2 32.91 11.84 13.48
C THR A 2 32.06 10.74 12.87
N GLU A 3 31.36 10.00 13.72
CA GLU A 3 30.26 9.15 13.26
C GLU A 3 29.19 10.13 12.74
N GLY A 4 29.14 10.30 11.42
CA GLY A 4 28.03 10.99 10.76
C GLY A 4 26.74 10.25 11.09
N PRO A 5 25.58 10.95 11.14
CA PRO A 5 24.35 10.37 11.66
C PRO A 5 24.03 9.06 10.94
N GLU A 6 23.97 7.99 11.72
CA GLU A 6 23.50 6.68 11.27
C GLU A 6 22.13 6.89 10.61
N LEU A 7 22.03 6.63 9.30
CA LEU A 7 20.85 6.96 8.50
C LEU A 7 19.66 6.14 9.02
N ASP A 8 18.81 6.76 9.83
CA ASP A 8 17.59 6.17 10.34
C ASP A 8 16.75 5.62 9.17
N PRO A 9 16.44 4.31 9.15
CA PRO A 9 15.54 3.72 8.16
C PRO A 9 14.19 4.46 8.05
N ALA A 10 13.72 5.13 9.11
CA ALA A 10 12.52 5.95 9.06
C ALA A 10 12.71 7.25 8.24
N THR A 11 13.90 7.88 8.29
CA THR A 11 14.23 9.06 7.46
C THR A 11 14.28 8.68 5.98
N GLN A 12 14.93 7.56 5.63
CA GLN A 12 14.92 7.07 4.24
C GLN A 12 13.51 6.70 3.74
N PHE A 13 12.66 6.15 4.61
CA PHE A 13 11.29 5.82 4.23
C PHE A 13 10.42 7.07 4.06
N ARG A 14 10.65 8.12 4.86
CA ARG A 14 9.97 9.41 4.69
C ARG A 14 10.25 10.03 3.33
N GLU A 15 11.51 10.08 2.91
CA GLU A 15 11.87 10.58 1.58
C GLU A 15 11.25 9.76 0.44
N LEU A 16 11.17 8.44 0.63
CA LEU A 16 10.47 7.55 -0.29
C LEU A 16 8.97 7.87 -0.34
N TYR A 17 8.33 8.09 0.81
CA TYR A 17 6.93 8.46 0.91
C TYR A 17 6.66 9.77 0.17
N ASP A 18 7.41 10.83 0.47
CA ASP A 18 7.22 12.16 -0.11
C ASP A 18 7.37 12.13 -1.64
N ARG A 19 8.30 11.33 -2.15
CA ARG A 19 8.51 11.16 -3.60
C ARG A 19 7.45 10.31 -4.29
N GLU A 20 7.02 9.22 -3.66
CA GLU A 20 6.23 8.18 -4.33
C GLU A 20 4.72 8.23 -4.02
N TYR A 21 4.27 9.01 -3.05
CA TYR A 21 2.85 9.06 -2.66
C TYR A 21 1.93 9.38 -3.84
N ALA A 22 2.15 10.54 -4.50
CA ALA A 22 1.31 10.95 -5.62
C ALA A 22 1.38 9.99 -6.82
N PRO A 23 2.54 9.47 -7.25
CA PRO A 23 2.61 8.46 -8.30
C PRO A 23 1.91 7.13 -7.95
N VAL A 24 1.98 6.68 -6.70
CA VAL A 24 1.27 5.48 -6.22
C VAL A 24 -0.24 5.72 -6.18
N TYR A 25 -0.68 6.85 -5.62
CA TYR A 25 -2.08 7.25 -5.60
C TYR A 25 -2.67 7.29 -7.01
N ARG A 26 -1.99 7.91 -7.97
CA ARG A 26 -2.45 7.96 -9.38
C ARG A 26 -2.59 6.57 -9.98
N ALA A 27 -1.66 5.66 -9.71
CA ALA A 27 -1.71 4.29 -10.20
C ALA A 27 -2.91 3.51 -9.61
N ILE A 28 -3.14 3.65 -8.31
CA ILE A 28 -4.28 3.02 -7.62
C ILE A 28 -5.58 3.61 -8.12
N ARG A 29 -5.67 4.94 -8.21
CA ARG A 29 -6.85 5.68 -8.69
C ARG A 29 -7.25 5.27 -10.10
N ALA A 30 -6.28 5.04 -10.99
CA ALA A 30 -6.55 4.54 -12.34
C ALA A 30 -7.19 3.14 -12.36
N VAL A 31 -7.00 2.34 -11.30
CA VAL A 31 -7.59 1.00 -11.16
C VAL A 31 -8.96 1.07 -10.50
N VAL A 32 -9.08 1.76 -9.35
CA VAL A 32 -10.33 1.75 -8.56
C VAL A 32 -11.36 2.78 -9.00
N LEU A 33 -10.93 3.84 -9.71
CA LEU A 33 -11.75 4.97 -10.19
C LEU A 33 -12.49 5.77 -9.10
N ASP A 34 -12.36 5.39 -7.84
CA ASP A 34 -12.91 6.06 -6.65
C ASP A 34 -11.79 6.82 -5.90
N PRO A 35 -11.91 8.15 -5.72
CA PRO A 35 -10.92 8.95 -4.99
C PRO A 35 -10.72 8.52 -3.53
N ALA A 36 -11.81 8.24 -2.80
CA ALA A 36 -11.74 7.93 -1.38
C ALA A 36 -11.08 6.57 -1.17
N ALA A 37 -11.53 5.56 -1.92
CA ALA A 37 -10.90 4.24 -1.88
C ALA A 37 -9.43 4.29 -2.34
N ALA A 38 -9.09 5.15 -3.31
CA ALA A 38 -7.71 5.31 -3.74
C ALA A 38 -6.81 5.90 -2.65
N GLU A 39 -7.31 6.85 -1.87
CA GLU A 39 -6.60 7.44 -0.74
C GLU A 39 -6.34 6.40 0.36
N ASP A 40 -7.38 5.67 0.79
CA ASP A 40 -7.27 4.61 1.80
C ASP A 40 -6.28 3.52 1.39
N LEU A 41 -6.38 3.04 0.13
CA LEU A 41 -5.50 2.01 -0.38
C LEU A 41 -4.05 2.51 -0.56
N THR A 42 -3.86 3.80 -0.82
CA THR A 42 -2.52 4.40 -0.88
C THR A 42 -1.89 4.40 0.50
N GLN A 43 -2.62 4.82 1.54
CA GLN A 43 -2.13 4.80 2.91
C GLN A 43 -1.76 3.37 3.34
N GLU A 44 -2.67 2.41 3.10
CA GLU A 44 -2.43 0.99 3.39
C GLU A 44 -1.22 0.43 2.62
N THR A 45 -0.98 0.89 1.39
CA THR A 45 0.21 0.52 0.61
C THR A 45 1.49 0.89 1.34
N PHE A 46 1.58 2.12 1.86
CA PHE A 46 2.76 2.59 2.58
C PHE A 46 2.89 1.92 3.95
N VAL A 47 1.81 1.65 4.67
CA VAL A 47 1.84 0.87 5.92
C VAL A 47 2.43 -0.52 5.67
N ARG A 48 1.94 -1.24 4.65
CA ARG A 48 2.46 -2.56 4.29
C ARG A 48 3.90 -2.51 3.82
N ALA A 49 4.24 -1.52 3.00
CA ALA A 49 5.61 -1.33 2.53
C ALA A 49 6.56 -1.04 3.70
N TYR A 50 6.14 -0.22 4.67
CA TYR A 50 6.92 0.02 5.87
C TYR A 50 7.14 -1.27 6.64
N ARG A 51 6.09 -2.05 6.95
CA ARG A 51 6.23 -3.34 7.65
C ARG A 51 7.15 -4.32 6.89
N ALA A 52 7.04 -4.37 5.57
CA ALA A 52 7.81 -5.27 4.71
C ALA A 52 9.19 -4.73 4.27
N ARG A 53 9.60 -3.53 4.70
CA ARG A 53 10.82 -2.85 4.20
C ARG A 53 12.10 -3.67 4.33
N HIS A 54 12.22 -4.48 5.38
CA HIS A 54 13.36 -5.38 5.61
C HIS A 54 13.46 -6.51 4.58
N ARG A 55 12.38 -6.82 3.84
CA ARG A 55 12.34 -7.85 2.79
C ARG A 55 12.54 -7.28 1.39
N TYR A 56 12.57 -5.95 1.27
CA TYR A 56 12.79 -5.31 -0.02
C TYR A 56 14.20 -5.64 -0.52
N LYS A 57 14.27 -6.24 -1.70
CA LYS A 57 15.52 -6.48 -2.42
C LYS A 57 15.59 -5.45 -3.56
N PRO A 58 16.74 -4.78 -3.77
CA PRO A 58 16.90 -3.75 -4.80
C PRO A 58 17.02 -4.35 -6.22
N THR A 59 16.17 -5.32 -6.54
CA THR A 59 16.07 -5.91 -7.89
C THR A 59 15.14 -5.11 -8.80
N ALA A 60 14.40 -4.15 -8.24
CA ALA A 60 13.56 -3.19 -8.95
C ALA A 60 13.57 -1.85 -8.20
N PRO A 61 13.29 -0.70 -8.84
CA PRO A 61 13.18 0.57 -8.14
C PRO A 61 12.10 0.55 -7.04
N PRO A 62 12.28 1.28 -5.91
CA PRO A 62 11.32 1.29 -4.81
C PRO A 62 9.90 1.70 -5.23
N GLY A 63 9.77 2.67 -6.14
CA GLY A 63 8.48 3.09 -6.69
C GLY A 63 7.75 1.98 -7.46
N ALA A 64 8.47 1.11 -8.18
CA ALA A 64 7.89 -0.03 -8.88
C ALA A 64 7.38 -1.09 -7.88
N TRP A 65 8.12 -1.30 -6.79
CA TRP A 65 7.71 -2.17 -5.70
C TRP A 65 6.44 -1.66 -4.99
N LEU A 66 6.39 -0.36 -4.65
CA LEU A 66 5.21 0.28 -4.05
C LEU A 66 3.97 0.17 -4.95
N ARG A 67 4.10 0.46 -6.24
CA ARG A 67 3.00 0.33 -7.21
C ARG A 67 2.48 -1.11 -7.30
N ARG A 68 3.35 -2.11 -7.21
CA ARG A 68 2.93 -3.52 -7.18
C ARG A 68 2.07 -3.84 -5.95
N ILE A 69 2.47 -3.35 -4.77
CA ILE A 69 1.66 -3.50 -3.54
C ILE A 69 0.30 -2.81 -3.73
N GLY A 70 0.31 -1.55 -4.17
CA GLY A 70 -0.91 -0.75 -4.33
C GLY A 70 -1.88 -1.32 -5.36
N VAL A 71 -1.41 -1.74 -6.53
CA VAL A 71 -2.26 -2.36 -7.56
C VAL A 71 -2.85 -3.68 -7.08
N ASN A 72 -2.08 -4.50 -6.34
CA ASN A 72 -2.61 -5.72 -5.75
C ASN A 72 -3.72 -5.45 -4.72
N LEU A 73 -3.57 -4.40 -3.91
CA LEU A 73 -4.60 -3.96 -2.98
C LEU A 73 -5.84 -3.45 -3.71
N ALA A 74 -5.68 -2.64 -4.75
CA ALA A 74 -6.76 -2.17 -5.60
C ALA A 74 -7.56 -3.30 -6.24
N ILE A 75 -6.88 -4.28 -6.85
CA ILE A 75 -7.53 -5.47 -7.44
C ILE A 75 -8.28 -6.27 -6.36
N SER A 76 -7.67 -6.43 -5.18
CA SER A 76 -8.31 -7.13 -4.06
C SER A 76 -9.55 -6.40 -3.56
N HIS A 77 -9.49 -5.07 -3.47
CA HIS A 77 -10.61 -4.21 -3.12
C HIS A 77 -11.77 -4.36 -4.12
N LEU A 78 -11.49 -4.29 -5.43
CA LEU A 78 -12.52 -4.45 -6.47
C LEU A 78 -13.15 -5.85 -6.46
N ARG A 79 -12.35 -6.91 -6.24
CA ARG A 79 -12.88 -8.28 -6.08
C ARG A 79 -13.84 -8.39 -4.89
N ARG A 80 -13.45 -7.78 -3.77
CA ARG A 80 -14.26 -7.70 -2.57
C ARG A 80 -15.54 -6.90 -2.81
N GLN A 81 -15.47 -5.73 -3.45
CA GLN A 81 -16.64 -4.92 -3.78
C GLN A 81 -17.60 -5.66 -4.72
N LYS A 82 -17.08 -6.38 -5.72
CA LYS A 82 -17.88 -7.23 -6.59
C LYS A 82 -18.63 -8.29 -5.79
N LEU A 83 -17.94 -8.99 -4.88
CA LEU A 83 -18.56 -10.02 -4.04
C LEU A 83 -19.65 -9.44 -3.11
N ALA A 84 -19.42 -8.26 -2.52
CA ALA A 84 -20.40 -7.56 -1.68
C ALA A 84 -21.71 -7.25 -2.40
N ARG A 85 -21.67 -7.03 -3.72
CA ARG A 85 -22.88 -6.80 -4.54
C ARG A 85 -23.73 -8.06 -4.70
N PHE A 86 -23.16 -9.26 -4.53
CA PHE A 86 -23.86 -10.53 -4.73
C PHE A 86 -24.14 -11.29 -3.44
N LEU A 87 -23.52 -10.91 -2.32
CA LEU A 87 -23.71 -11.57 -1.02
C LEU A 87 -24.53 -10.70 -0.05
N PRO A 88 -25.39 -11.30 0.77
CA PRO A 88 -26.02 -10.59 1.88
C PRO A 88 -24.95 -10.11 2.87
N ALA A 89 -25.11 -8.89 3.41
CA ALA A 89 -24.09 -8.19 4.21
C ALA A 89 -23.48 -9.04 5.35
N ARG A 90 -24.30 -9.89 5.99
CA ARG A 90 -23.86 -10.83 7.05
C ARG A 90 -22.77 -11.83 6.63
N LEU A 91 -22.67 -12.16 5.35
CA LEU A 91 -21.67 -13.10 4.81
C LEU A 91 -20.40 -12.39 4.33
N TYR A 92 -20.47 -11.07 4.14
CA TYR A 92 -19.37 -10.27 3.61
C TYR A 92 -18.63 -9.48 4.71
N MET A 93 -19.31 -9.06 5.78
CA MET A 93 -18.69 -8.46 6.98
C MET A 93 -18.06 -9.50 7.92
N ALA A 94 -17.50 -10.59 7.39
CA ALA A 94 -16.67 -11.47 8.22
C ALA A 94 -15.43 -10.64 8.67
N PRO A 95 -15.05 -10.69 9.96
CA PRO A 95 -13.97 -9.86 10.49
C PRO A 95 -12.69 -10.07 9.68
N ASP A 96 -12.01 -8.98 9.35
CA ASP A 96 -10.80 -9.02 8.54
C ASP A 96 -9.72 -9.83 9.27
N ARG A 97 -9.48 -11.06 8.81
CA ARG A 97 -8.46 -11.94 9.38
C ARG A 97 -7.03 -11.44 9.15
N ARG A 98 -6.82 -10.27 8.55
CA ARG A 98 -5.50 -9.73 8.18
C ARG A 98 -5.03 -8.54 9.02
N GLU A 99 -5.66 -8.27 10.16
CA GLU A 99 -5.33 -7.11 10.99
C GLU A 99 -4.16 -7.33 11.98
N TYR A 100 -3.60 -8.56 12.11
CA TYR A 100 -2.61 -8.89 13.15
C TYR A 100 -1.31 -9.58 12.67
N ASP A 101 -0.79 -9.26 11.48
CA ASP A 101 0.59 -9.66 11.07
C ASP A 101 1.46 -8.47 10.62
#